data_AF-A0A7S3I839-F1
#
_entry.id   AF-A0A7S3I839-F1
#
_cell.length_a   1.000
_cell.length_b   1.000
_cell.length_c   1.000
_cell.angle_alpha   90.00
_cell.angle_beta   90.00
_cell.angle_gamma   90.00
#
_symmetry.space_group_name_H-M   'P 1'
#
loop_
_entity.id
_entity.type
_entity.pdbx_description
1 polymer ?
#
loop_
_entity_poly.entity_id
_entity_poly.type
_entity_poly.pdbx_seq_one_letter_code
_entity_poly.pdbx_strand_id
1 'polypeptide(L)'
;MTLEDEELNKIQPIYGLIFLFKWVPSTEKPQTLTDYDPELFFANQVINNACATQAILSILMNRPEVELGPELTNLKSFSTALPSKEKGHAIGNSEVIRVAHNSFTRQDPFVMDEETKVATNDDDVFHFISFLPFKGQ
;
A
#
# COMPACT_ATOMS: atom_id res chain seq x y z
N MET A 1 -20.86 4.67 7.57
CA MET A 1 -19.62 5.13 8.24
C MET A 1 -19.25 6.46 7.62
N THR A 2 -19.09 7.50 8.43
CA THR A 2 -18.67 8.85 8.02
C THR A 2 -17.26 9.13 8.56
N LEU A 3 -16.62 10.21 8.09
CA LEU A 3 -15.35 10.71 8.65
C LEU A 3 -15.57 11.68 9.82
N GLU A 4 -16.74 11.63 10.46
CA GLU A 4 -17.06 12.46 11.61
C GLU A 4 -16.36 11.91 12.86
N ASP A 5 -15.90 12.82 13.72
CA ASP A 5 -15.14 12.47 14.93
C ASP A 5 -15.88 11.45 15.81
N GLU A 6 -17.22 11.54 15.90
CA GLU A 6 -18.02 10.61 16.70
C GLU A 6 -17.90 9.16 16.21
N GLU A 7 -17.90 8.93 14.89
CA GLU A 7 -17.77 7.58 14.31
C GLU A 7 -16.34 7.07 14.41
N LEU A 8 -15.34 7.92 14.16
CA LEU A 8 -13.92 7.57 14.26
C LEU A 8 -13.51 7.23 15.69
N ASN A 9 -14.09 7.91 16.68
CA ASN A 9 -13.84 7.63 18.10
C ASN A 9 -14.33 6.23 18.51
N LYS A 10 -15.32 5.65 17.83
CA LYS A 10 -15.85 4.30 18.13
C LYS A 10 -14.91 3.17 17.72
N ILE A 11 -13.97 3.42 16.82
CA ILE A 11 -13.07 2.40 16.24
C ILE A 11 -11.61 2.56 16.66
N GLN A 12 -11.35 3.38 17.68
CA GLN A 12 -10.00 3.54 18.23
C GLN A 12 -9.47 2.21 18.81
N PRO A 13 -8.16 1.94 18.72
CA PRO A 13 -7.12 2.78 18.12
C PRO A 13 -7.10 2.73 16.58
N ILE A 14 -6.95 3.90 15.94
CA ILE A 14 -6.77 3.98 14.48
C ILE A 14 -5.28 4.00 14.13
N TYR A 15 -4.81 2.95 13.48
CA TYR A 15 -3.41 2.80 13.06
C TYR A 15 -3.07 3.54 11.76
N GLY A 16 -4.09 3.76 10.91
CA GLY A 16 -3.98 4.47 9.65
C GLY A 16 -5.27 4.36 8.86
N LEU A 17 -5.38 5.15 7.80
CA LEU A 17 -6.52 5.21 6.90
C LEU A 17 -6.07 4.84 5.49
N ILE A 18 -6.90 4.08 4.77
CA ILE A 18 -6.69 3.79 3.36
C ILE A 18 -7.82 4.42 2.58
N PHE A 19 -7.48 5.24 1.59
CA PHE A 19 -8.43 5.84 0.67
C PHE A 19 -8.34 5.17 -0.69
N LEU A 20 -9.49 4.78 -1.23
CA LEU A 20 -9.67 4.30 -2.59
C LEU A 20 -10.35 5.39 -3.41
N PHE A 21 -9.76 5.77 -4.53
CA PHE A 21 -10.35 6.76 -5.43
C PHE A 21 -10.09 6.40 -6.88
N LYS A 22 -10.96 6.87 -7.79
CA LYS A 22 -10.71 6.80 -9.22
C LYS A 22 -9.51 7.67 -9.56
N TRP A 23 -8.48 7.07 -10.12
CA TRP A 23 -7.28 7.77 -10.55
C TRP A 23 -7.62 8.66 -11.73
N VAL A 24 -7.15 9.91 -11.66
CA VAL A 24 -7.29 10.89 -12.75
C VAL A 24 -5.88 11.37 -13.09
N PRO A 25 -5.49 11.36 -14.37
CA PRO A 25 -4.22 11.93 -14.79
C PRO A 25 -4.15 13.40 -14.37
N SER A 26 -3.15 13.75 -13.57
CA SER A 26 -2.85 15.13 -13.20
C SER A 26 -1.66 15.62 -14.00
N THR A 27 -1.75 16.84 -14.53
CA THR A 27 -0.60 17.55 -15.12
C THR A 27 0.32 18.13 -14.04
N GLU A 28 -0.18 18.28 -12.81
CA GLU A 28 0.57 18.75 -11.66
C GLU A 28 1.19 17.57 -10.92
N LYS A 29 2.52 17.56 -10.79
CA LYS A 29 3.20 16.62 -9.91
C LYS A 29 2.92 17.03 -8.46
N PRO A 30 2.36 16.13 -7.62
CA PRO A 30 2.23 16.40 -6.21
C PRO A 30 3.60 16.78 -5.63
N GLN A 31 3.63 17.74 -4.72
CA GLN A 31 4.83 18.00 -3.94
C GLN A 31 5.16 16.73 -3.17
N THR A 32 6.33 16.16 -3.43
CA THR A 32 6.82 14.96 -2.75
C THR A 32 7.92 15.39 -1.79
N LEU A 33 7.94 14.78 -0.62
CA LEU A 33 9.06 14.93 0.31
C LEU A 33 10.30 14.32 -0.33
N THR A 34 11.31 15.15 -0.56
CA THR A 34 12.62 14.68 -1.05
C THR A 34 13.53 14.24 0.08
N ASP A 35 13.26 14.72 1.29
CA ASP A 35 13.96 14.37 2.53
C ASP A 35 12.89 14.01 3.57
N TYR A 36 12.85 12.75 3.97
CA TYR A 36 11.92 12.21 4.95
C TYR A 36 12.68 11.33 5.93
N ASP A 37 12.11 11.14 7.12
CA ASP A 37 12.76 10.36 8.17
C ASP A 37 13.16 8.96 7.67
N PRO A 38 14.44 8.55 7.79
CA PRO A 38 14.90 7.27 7.24
C PRO A 38 14.27 6.05 7.92
N GLU A 39 13.65 6.21 9.09
CA GLU A 39 12.87 5.15 9.74
C GLU A 39 11.47 5.00 9.14
N LEU A 40 10.99 5.97 8.35
CA LEU A 40 9.73 5.88 7.63
C LEU A 40 9.86 4.80 6.54
N PHE A 41 9.02 3.78 6.65
CA PHE A 41 8.86 2.80 5.60
C PHE A 41 8.02 3.41 4.47
N PHE A 42 8.67 3.75 3.36
CA PHE A 42 8.00 4.19 2.14
C PHE A 42 8.49 3.38 0.95
N ALA A 43 7.56 2.81 0.19
CA ALA A 43 7.82 2.02 -1.02
C ALA A 43 7.09 2.64 -2.22
N ASN A 44 7.77 2.80 -3.35
CA ASN A 44 7.12 3.19 -4.59
C ASN A 44 6.36 2.00 -5.18
N GLN A 45 5.20 2.26 -5.78
CA GLN A 45 4.49 1.22 -6.52
C GLN A 45 5.25 0.92 -7.80
N VAL A 46 5.71 -0.32 -7.92
CA VAL A 46 6.45 -0.83 -9.09
C VAL A 46 5.70 -1.95 -9.81
N ILE A 47 4.74 -2.59 -9.15
CA ILE A 47 3.90 -3.64 -9.72
C ILE A 47 2.47 -3.10 -9.87
N ASN A 48 1.87 -3.36 -11.04
CA ASN A 48 0.46 -3.06 -11.30
C ASN A 48 -0.44 -3.96 -10.45
N ASN A 49 -1.61 -3.47 -10.04
CA ASN A 49 -2.58 -4.21 -9.22
C ASN A 49 -2.14 -4.58 -7.79
N ALA A 50 -0.94 -4.17 -7.34
CA ALA A 50 -0.48 -4.38 -5.96
C ALA A 50 -0.80 -3.21 -5.01
N CYS A 51 -1.46 -2.15 -5.50
CA CYS A 51 -1.68 -0.88 -4.79
C CYS A 51 -2.39 -1.04 -3.44
N ALA A 52 -3.40 -1.92 -3.36
CA ALA A 52 -4.13 -2.18 -2.12
C ALA A 52 -3.24 -2.82 -1.05
N THR A 53 -2.53 -3.89 -1.42
CA THR A 53 -1.58 -4.56 -0.52
C THR A 53 -0.49 -3.62 -0.08
N GLN A 54 0.05 -2.82 -1.00
CA GLN A 54 1.08 -1.86 -0.68
C GLN A 54 0.60 -0.78 0.30
N ALA A 55 -0.64 -0.28 0.15
CA ALA A 55 -1.22 0.68 1.09
C ALA A 55 -1.39 0.08 2.51
N ILE A 56 -1.79 -1.19 2.60
CA ILE A 56 -1.86 -1.91 3.88
C ILE A 56 -0.47 -2.04 4.51
N LEU A 57 0.52 -2.48 3.73
CA LEU A 57 1.90 -2.66 4.21
C LEU A 57 2.52 -1.33 4.65
N SER A 58 2.26 -0.24 3.95
CA SER A 58 2.69 1.11 4.36
C SER A 58 2.21 1.46 5.76
N ILE A 59 0.98 1.10 6.14
CA ILE A 59 0.49 1.30 7.50
C ILE A 59 1.22 0.35 8.45
N LEU A 60 1.12 -0.97 8.23
CA LEU A 60 1.64 -1.97 9.16
C LEU A 60 3.13 -1.78 9.44
N MET A 61 3.94 -1.54 8.42
CA MET A 61 5.39 -1.39 8.57
C MET A 61 5.81 -0.11 9.29
N ASN A 62 4.92 0.85 9.50
CA ASN A 62 5.20 2.10 10.22
C ASN A 62 4.60 2.15 11.63
N ARG A 63 3.93 1.09 12.09
CA ARG A 63 3.34 1.02 13.45
C ARG A 63 4.15 0.08 14.35
N PRO A 64 5.06 0.60 15.19
CA PRO A 64 5.90 -0.24 16.06
C PRO A 64 5.08 -1.04 17.10
N GLU A 65 3.87 -0.62 17.42
CA GLU A 65 2.96 -1.30 18.33
C GLU A 65 2.17 -2.45 17.67
N VAL A 66 2.28 -2.64 16.35
CA VAL A 66 1.66 -3.74 15.62
C VAL A 66 2.64 -4.89 15.47
N GLU A 67 2.22 -6.09 15.87
CA GLU A 67 3.00 -7.32 15.66
C GLU A 67 2.88 -7.79 14.20
N LEU A 68 3.96 -7.67 13.43
CA LEU A 68 3.98 -7.98 11.99
C LEU A 68 4.00 -9.48 11.66
N GLY A 69 4.35 -10.32 12.64
CA GLY A 69 4.71 -11.71 12.39
C GLY A 69 6.04 -11.86 11.61
N PRO A 70 6.50 -13.09 11.40
CA PRO A 70 7.86 -13.36 10.92
C PRO A 70 8.11 -12.86 9.48
N GLU A 71 7.17 -13.09 8.57
CA GLU A 71 7.34 -12.77 7.14
C GLU A 71 7.46 -11.26 6.89
N LEU A 72 6.54 -10.47 7.44
CA LEU A 72 6.56 -9.01 7.28
C LEU A 72 7.70 -8.37 8.09
N THR A 73 8.08 -8.95 9.23
CA THR A 73 9.26 -8.51 10.00
C THR A 73 10.53 -8.71 9.18
N ASN A 74 10.73 -9.90 8.61
CA ASN A 74 11.90 -10.20 7.78
C ASN A 74 11.96 -9.29 6.55
N LEU A 75 10.83 -9.10 5.86
CA LEU A 75 10.75 -8.21 4.71
C LEU A 75 11.08 -6.76 5.09
N LYS A 76 10.52 -6.24 6.19
CA LYS A 76 10.82 -4.89 6.68
C LYS A 76 12.32 -4.77 6.98
N SER A 77 12.88 -5.66 7.80
CA SER A 77 14.30 -5.64 8.16
C SER A 77 15.24 -5.72 6.95
N PHE A 78 14.92 -6.57 5.97
CA PHE A 78 15.69 -6.68 4.73
C PHE A 78 15.65 -5.39 3.90
N SER A 79 14.48 -4.76 3.82
CA SER A 79 14.24 -3.66 2.90
C SER A 79 14.42 -2.26 3.50
N THR A 80 14.56 -2.11 4.83
CA THR A 80 14.65 -0.80 5.50
C THR A 80 15.71 0.12 4.91
N ALA A 81 16.90 -0.42 4.60
CA ALA A 81 18.03 0.35 4.05
C ALA A 81 17.96 0.57 2.53
N LEU A 82 16.97 -0.01 1.85
CA LEU A 82 16.83 0.11 0.40
C LEU A 82 16.16 1.44 0.01
N PRO A 83 16.49 1.98 -1.18
CA PRO A 83 15.71 3.06 -1.78
C PRO A 83 14.23 2.67 -1.93
N SER A 84 13.33 3.65 -1.91
CA SER A 84 11.87 3.41 -1.96
C SER A 84 11.40 2.60 -3.17
N LYS A 85 12.05 2.74 -4.32
CA LYS A 85 11.78 1.93 -5.51
C LYS A 85 12.15 0.45 -5.30
N GLU A 86 13.30 0.20 -4.70
CA GLU A 86 13.78 -1.15 -4.38
C GLU A 86 12.95 -1.81 -3.27
N LYS A 87 12.46 -1.03 -2.29
CA LYS A 87 11.44 -1.49 -1.33
C LYS A 87 10.18 -1.99 -2.05
N GLY A 88 9.74 -1.25 -3.08
CA GLY A 88 8.63 -1.66 -3.95
C GLY A 88 8.90 -2.99 -4.65
N HIS A 89 10.11 -3.17 -5.21
CA HIS A 89 10.50 -4.42 -5.86
C HIS A 89 10.57 -5.59 -4.87
N ALA A 90 11.07 -5.36 -3.65
CA ALA A 90 11.10 -6.38 -2.61
C ALA A 90 9.69 -6.87 -2.21
N ILE A 91 8.72 -5.96 -2.09
CA ILE A 91 7.31 -6.31 -1.86
C ILE A 91 6.77 -7.11 -3.05
N GLY A 92 6.99 -6.60 -4.27
CA GLY A 92 6.47 -7.19 -5.49
C GLY A 92 7.01 -8.59 -5.81
N ASN A 93 8.24 -8.87 -5.40
CA ASN A 93 8.90 -10.17 -5.59
C ASN A 93 8.65 -11.14 -4.41
N SER A 94 7.94 -10.71 -3.36
CA SER A 94 7.62 -11.59 -2.23
C SER A 94 6.53 -12.58 -2.61
N GLU A 95 6.90 -13.85 -2.75
CA GLU A 95 5.97 -14.93 -3.08
C GLU A 95 4.86 -15.06 -2.04
N VAL A 96 5.19 -14.93 -0.76
CA VAL A 96 4.22 -15.02 0.35
C VAL A 96 3.16 -13.92 0.23
N ILE A 97 3.59 -12.68 -0.05
CA ILE A 97 2.67 -11.56 -0.23
C ILE A 97 1.82 -11.75 -1.48
N ARG A 98 2.43 -12.20 -2.58
CA ARG A 98 1.73 -12.44 -3.85
C ARG A 98 0.66 -13.52 -3.72
N VAL A 99 0.98 -14.63 -3.06
CA VAL A 99 0.02 -15.72 -2.78
C VAL A 99 -1.10 -15.23 -1.89
N ALA A 100 -0.79 -14.51 -0.80
CA ALA A 100 -1.81 -13.95 0.08
C ALA A 100 -2.72 -12.97 -0.67
N HIS A 101 -2.16 -12.02 -1.43
CA HIS A 101 -2.92 -11.08 -2.25
C HIS A 101 -3.88 -11.81 -3.20
N ASN A 102 -3.36 -12.78 -3.96
CA ASN A 102 -4.14 -13.55 -4.93
C ASN A 102 -5.20 -14.46 -4.28
N SER A 103 -5.04 -14.83 -3.00
CA SER A 103 -6.06 -15.62 -2.31
C SER A 103 -7.36 -14.85 -2.02
N PHE A 104 -7.30 -13.50 -2.06
CA PHE A 104 -8.45 -12.61 -1.86
C PHE A 104 -8.97 -12.01 -3.18
N THR A 105 -8.32 -12.25 -4.31
CA THR A 105 -8.86 -11.83 -5.61
C THR A 105 -10.02 -12.74 -6.00
N ARG A 106 -11.03 -12.17 -6.66
CA ARG A 106 -12.17 -12.97 -7.14
C ARG A 106 -11.65 -14.00 -8.13
N GLN A 107 -11.81 -15.28 -7.81
CA GLN A 107 -11.65 -16.37 -8.77
C GLN A 107 -12.86 -16.34 -9.71
N ASP A 108 -12.87 -15.43 -10.67
CA ASP A 108 -13.83 -15.50 -11.76
C ASP A 108 -13.29 -16.51 -12.78
N PRO A 109 -14.00 -17.63 -13.05
CA PRO A 109 -13.55 -18.65 -14.00
C PRO A 109 -13.43 -18.14 -15.44
N PHE A 110 -13.92 -16.93 -15.75
CA PHE A 110 -13.72 -16.25 -17.04
C PHE A 110 -12.60 -15.21 -17.02
N VAL A 111 -12.07 -14.87 -15.84
CA VAL A 111 -10.84 -14.08 -15.70
C VAL A 111 -9.68 -15.09 -15.74
N MET A 112 -9.45 -15.64 -16.95
CA MET A 112 -8.18 -16.30 -17.26
C MET A 112 -7.08 -15.29 -16.96
N ASP A 113 -6.09 -15.70 -16.16
CA ASP A 113 -4.88 -14.96 -15.79
C ASP A 113 -4.76 -13.65 -16.57
N GLU A 114 -5.25 -12.55 -15.98
CA GLU A 114 -4.92 -11.22 -16.47
C GLU A 114 -3.43 -10.98 -16.16
N GLU A 115 -2.58 -11.70 -16.89
CA GLU A 115 -1.26 -11.22 -17.25
C GLU A 115 -1.48 -9.84 -17.87
N THR A 116 -1.35 -8.81 -17.03
CA THR A 116 -1.05 -7.45 -17.47
C THR A 116 -2.00 -6.93 -18.55
N LYS A 117 -3.31 -6.91 -18.30
CA LYS A 117 -4.12 -5.90 -19.01
C LYS A 117 -3.62 -4.54 -18.58
N VAL A 118 -2.82 -3.92 -19.44
CA VAL A 118 -2.49 -2.50 -19.33
C VAL A 118 -3.81 -1.77 -19.48
N ALA A 119 -4.23 -1.07 -18.43
CA ALA A 119 -5.44 -0.27 -18.46
C ALA A 119 -5.41 0.63 -19.71
N THR A 120 -6.47 0.54 -20.50
CA THR A 120 -6.69 1.40 -21.66
C THR A 120 -7.32 2.71 -21.18
N ASN A 121 -7.36 3.73 -22.03
CA ASN A 121 -7.92 5.05 -21.66
C ASN A 121 -9.41 5.00 -21.27
N ASP A 122 -10.11 3.92 -21.62
CA ASP A 122 -11.53 3.71 -21.31
C ASP A 122 -11.74 2.97 -19.98
N ASP A 123 -10.69 2.47 -19.34
CA ASP A 123 -10.78 1.73 -18.09
C ASP A 123 -10.79 2.66 -16.87
N ASP A 124 -11.73 2.42 -15.95
CA ASP A 124 -11.74 3.07 -14.64
C ASP A 124 -10.61 2.51 -13.77
N VAL A 125 -9.47 3.19 -13.77
CA VAL A 125 -8.34 2.86 -12.89
C VAL A 125 -8.60 3.42 -11.50
N PHE A 126 -8.52 2.57 -10.48
CA PHE A 126 -8.62 2.97 -9.08
C PHE A 126 -7.26 2.89 -8.38
N HIS A 127 -7.00 3.82 -7.46
CA HIS A 127 -5.75 3.87 -6.70
C HIS A 127 -6.02 3.89 -5.20
N PHE A 128 -5.12 3.25 -4.44
CA PHE A 128 -5.14 3.23 -2.98
C PHE A 128 -4.00 4.09 -2.45
N ILE A 129 -4.29 4.95 -1.48
CA ILE A 129 -3.27 5.69 -0.71
C ILE A 129 -3.49 5.48 0.78
N SER A 130 -2.40 5.49 1.54
CA SER A 130 -2.40 5.34 3.00
C SER A 130 -2.05 6.66 3.69
N PHE A 131 -2.81 7.02 4.72
CA PHE A 131 -2.47 8.07 5.68
C PHE A 131 -2.22 7.42 7.03
N LEU A 132 -1.15 7.80 7.70
CA LEU A 132 -0.81 7.29 9.02
C LEU A 132 0.00 8.34 9.78
N PRO A 133 -0.16 8.45 11.12
CA PRO A 133 0.69 9.31 11.91
C PRO A 133 2.07 8.67 12.07
N PHE A 134 3.13 9.46 11.90
CA PHE A 134 4.52 9.04 12.05
C PHE A 134 5.31 10.08 12.84
N LYS A 135 5.80 9.68 14.03
CA LYS A 135 6.58 10.55 14.94
C LYS A 135 5.94 11.93 15.23
N GLY A 136 4.61 11.98 15.33
CA GLY A 136 3.86 13.20 15.64
C GLY A 136 3.55 14.08 14.42
N GLN A 137 3.83 13.59 13.21
CA GLN A 137 3.42 14.17 11.93
C GLN A 137 2.39 13.30 11.22
#